data_AF-A0A832C406-F1
#
_entry.id   AF-A0A832C406-F1
#
_cell.length_a   1.000
_cell.length_b   1.000
_cell.length_c   1.000
_cell.angle_alpha   90.00
_cell.angle_beta   90.00
_cell.angle_gamma   90.00
#
_symmetry.space_group_name_H-M   'P 1'
#
loop_
_entity.id
_entity.type
_entity.pdbx_description
1 polymer ?
#
loop_
_entity_poly.entity_id
_entity_poly.type
_entity_poly.pdbx_seq_one_letter_code
_entity_poly.pdbx_strand_id
1 'polypeptide(L)'
;MNDESHTFCRVCHANDPNAVASYLDVRLRQPVTASCLRGDEGINGISCHSAEKLGRTHPIDVEPKEGMRIPEDLHLDENMRITCVTCHNPHGNWTAPIPMTAKDNKPMETGRYRSYFLRRSNIGSALCIACHDRQ
;
A
#
# COMPACT_ATOMS: atom_id res chain seq x y z
N MET A 1 -3.31 2.81 -31.03
CA MET A 1 -2.82 2.92 -29.64
C MET A 1 -3.42 1.75 -28.91
N ASN A 2 -2.62 0.69 -28.71
CA ASN A 2 -3.13 -0.64 -28.43
C ASN A 2 -3.33 -0.84 -26.92
N ASP A 3 -4.48 -1.42 -26.62
CA ASP A 3 -5.11 -1.77 -25.35
C ASP A 3 -4.36 -2.90 -24.60
N GLU A 4 -3.10 -2.69 -24.23
CA GLU A 4 -2.35 -3.66 -23.41
C GLU A 4 -2.24 -3.27 -21.94
N SER A 5 -2.53 -2.01 -21.59
CA SER A 5 -2.48 -1.53 -20.20
C SER A 5 -3.67 -1.99 -19.34
N HIS A 6 -4.81 -2.35 -19.93
CA HIS A 6 -6.00 -2.75 -19.15
C HIS A 6 -5.97 -4.21 -18.67
N THR A 7 -5.18 -5.08 -19.29
CA THR A 7 -5.11 -6.50 -18.90
C THR A 7 -4.49 -6.67 -17.51
N PHE A 8 -3.53 -5.82 -17.13
CA PHE A 8 -2.85 -5.92 -15.83
C PHE A 8 -3.72 -5.40 -14.67
N CYS A 9 -4.53 -4.36 -14.85
CA CYS A 9 -5.41 -3.84 -13.79
C CYS A 9 -6.37 -4.92 -13.27
N ARG A 10 -6.89 -5.76 -14.18
CA ARG A 10 -7.80 -6.87 -13.88
C ARG A 10 -7.16 -7.98 -13.05
N VAL A 11 -5.84 -7.97 -12.83
CA VAL A 11 -5.19 -8.89 -11.89
C VAL A 11 -5.67 -8.66 -10.45
N CYS A 12 -5.85 -7.40 -10.08
CA CYS A 12 -6.26 -7.01 -8.73
C CYS A 12 -7.70 -6.50 -8.70
N HIS A 13 -8.13 -5.76 -9.72
CA HIS A 13 -9.42 -5.09 -9.74
C HIS A 13 -10.54 -5.93 -10.39
N ALA A 14 -11.71 -5.92 -9.78
CA ALA A 14 -12.95 -6.55 -10.25
C ALA A 14 -13.82 -5.58 -11.09
N ASN A 15 -13.69 -4.28 -10.87
CA ASN A 15 -14.27 -3.22 -11.70
C ASN A 15 -13.17 -2.29 -12.24
N ASP A 16 -13.53 -1.38 -13.16
CA ASP A 16 -12.60 -0.34 -13.61
C ASP A 16 -12.45 0.72 -12.51
N PRO A 17 -11.27 0.85 -11.88
CA PRO A 17 -11.06 1.81 -10.81
C PRO A 17 -11.09 3.28 -11.29
N ASN A 18 -11.03 3.53 -12.61
CA ASN A 18 -11.15 4.89 -13.16
C ASN A 18 -12.61 5.30 -13.46
N ALA A 19 -13.54 4.35 -13.39
CA ALA A 19 -14.95 4.58 -13.67
C ALA A 19 -15.81 4.77 -12.39
N VAL A 20 -15.17 4.92 -11.23
CA VAL A 20 -15.84 5.10 -9.94
C VAL A 20 -15.56 6.48 -9.33
N ALA A 21 -16.51 6.98 -8.54
CA ALA A 21 -16.41 8.32 -7.94
C ALA A 21 -15.52 8.37 -6.69
N SER A 22 -15.36 7.23 -6.00
CA SER A 22 -14.60 7.12 -4.76
C SER A 22 -13.70 5.89 -4.77
N TYR A 23 -12.58 5.94 -4.03
CA TYR A 23 -11.74 4.76 -3.82
C TYR A 23 -12.49 3.65 -3.09
N LEU A 24 -13.52 3.98 -2.30
CA LEU A 24 -14.37 3.01 -1.58
C LEU A 24 -15.25 2.18 -2.52
N ASP A 25 -15.48 2.67 -3.73
CA ASP A 25 -16.24 1.98 -4.77
C ASP A 25 -15.37 1.05 -5.61
N VAL A 26 -14.05 1.10 -5.43
CA VAL A 26 -13.12 0.18 -6.08
C VAL A 26 -13.31 -1.21 -5.50
N ARG A 27 -13.59 -2.19 -6.36
CA ARG A 27 -13.76 -3.59 -5.99
C ARG A 27 -12.52 -4.36 -6.40
N LEU A 28 -11.93 -5.07 -5.46
CA LEU A 28 -10.83 -6.00 -5.72
C LEU A 28 -11.39 -7.41 -5.95
N ARG A 29 -10.68 -8.22 -6.74
CA ARG A 29 -11.06 -9.63 -6.99
C ARG A 29 -10.95 -10.53 -5.77
N GLN A 30 -10.23 -10.06 -4.75
CA GLN A 30 -10.01 -10.73 -3.47
C GLN A 30 -9.65 -9.63 -2.44
N PRO A 31 -9.76 -9.91 -1.13
CA PRO A 31 -9.36 -8.97 -0.10
C PRO A 31 -7.95 -8.41 -0.35
N VAL A 32 -7.72 -7.14 -0.02
CA VAL A 32 -6.44 -6.48 -0.30
C VAL A 32 -5.26 -7.19 0.36
N THR A 33 -5.47 -7.73 1.57
CA THR A 33 -4.50 -8.56 2.29
C THR A 33 -4.14 -9.80 1.50
N ALA A 34 -5.13 -10.52 0.96
CA ALA A 34 -4.93 -11.67 0.07
C ALA A 34 -4.24 -11.29 -1.25
N SER A 35 -4.52 -10.09 -1.79
CA SER A 35 -3.87 -9.60 -3.01
C SER A 35 -2.38 -9.38 -2.86
N CYS A 36 -1.93 -9.01 -1.66
CA CYS A 36 -0.51 -8.82 -1.35
C CYS A 36 0.23 -10.11 -0.96
N LEU A 37 -0.49 -11.22 -0.76
CA LEU A 37 -0.01 -12.44 -0.08
C LEU A 37 0.60 -13.53 -0.97
N ARG A 38 0.73 -13.31 -2.27
CA ARG A 38 1.15 -14.41 -3.13
C ARG A 38 2.64 -14.64 -3.04
N GLY A 39 2.98 -15.79 -2.47
CA GLY A 39 4.31 -16.38 -2.50
C GLY A 39 4.74 -16.77 -3.91
N ASP A 40 5.62 -17.75 -3.97
CA ASP A 40 6.52 -18.16 -5.06
C ASP A 40 5.86 -18.34 -6.45
N GLU A 41 4.53 -18.44 -6.50
CA GLU A 41 3.70 -18.45 -7.71
C GLU A 41 2.66 -17.30 -7.73
N GLY A 42 3.15 -16.06 -7.62
CA GLY A 42 2.32 -14.86 -7.72
C GLY A 42 1.54 -14.77 -9.04
N ILE A 43 0.42 -14.04 -9.08
CA ILE A 43 -0.11 -13.58 -10.37
C ILE A 43 1.02 -12.77 -11.03
N ASN A 44 1.55 -13.32 -12.12
CA ASN A 44 2.68 -12.80 -12.88
C ASN A 44 4.01 -12.69 -12.09
N GLY A 45 4.25 -13.56 -11.08
CA GLY A 45 5.58 -13.74 -10.47
C GLY A 45 6.09 -12.62 -9.54
N ILE A 46 5.22 -11.69 -9.13
CA ILE A 46 5.58 -10.63 -8.17
C ILE A 46 5.15 -11.06 -6.76
N SER A 47 6.07 -11.71 -6.04
CA SER A 47 5.93 -11.99 -4.61
C SER A 47 6.42 -10.79 -3.80
N CYS A 48 5.53 -10.17 -3.01
CA CYS A 48 5.88 -9.03 -2.16
C CYS A 48 5.98 -9.42 -0.67
N HIS A 49 5.09 -10.28 -0.18
CA HIS A 49 5.07 -10.74 1.21
C HIS A 49 4.81 -12.24 1.30
N SER A 50 5.50 -12.93 2.21
CA SER A 50 5.09 -14.26 2.65
C SER A 50 4.03 -14.16 3.74
N ALA A 51 3.10 -15.11 3.77
CA ALA A 51 2.02 -15.14 4.77
C ALA A 51 2.54 -15.08 6.21
N GLU A 52 3.68 -15.70 6.47
CA GLU A 52 4.30 -15.79 7.79
C GLU A 52 4.79 -14.43 8.32
N LYS A 53 5.02 -13.45 7.43
CA LYS A 53 5.58 -12.13 7.77
C LYS A 53 4.53 -11.03 7.88
N LEU A 54 3.28 -11.28 7.52
CA LEU A 54 2.21 -10.29 7.65
C LEU A 54 1.94 -9.93 9.12
N GLY A 55 1.62 -8.67 9.38
CA GLY A 55 1.24 -8.18 10.70
C GLY A 55 2.37 -8.13 11.74
N ARG A 56 3.58 -8.65 11.43
CA ARG A 56 4.69 -8.70 12.41
C ARG A 56 5.30 -7.35 12.71
N THR A 57 5.32 -6.43 11.75
CA THR A 57 5.97 -5.11 11.91
C THR A 57 4.97 -4.02 12.28
N HIS A 58 3.73 -4.13 11.82
CA HIS A 58 2.64 -3.23 12.20
C HIS A 58 1.29 -3.94 12.03
N PRO A 59 0.25 -3.54 12.79
CA PRO A 59 -1.08 -4.07 12.65
C PRO A 59 -1.64 -3.87 11.24
N ILE A 60 -2.45 -4.83 10.81
CA ILE A 60 -3.29 -4.77 9.61
C ILE A 60 -4.64 -5.40 9.96
N ASP A 61 -5.66 -5.12 9.15
CA ASP A 61 -7.03 -5.59 9.38
C ASP A 61 -7.61 -5.08 10.71
N VAL A 62 -7.24 -3.85 11.07
CA VAL A 62 -7.68 -3.17 12.30
C VAL A 62 -8.49 -1.93 11.96
N GLU A 63 -9.56 -1.68 12.70
CA GLU A 63 -10.33 -0.46 12.58
C GLU A 63 -9.60 0.71 13.27
N PRO A 64 -9.55 1.91 12.66
CA PRO A 64 -9.20 3.12 13.36
C PRO A 64 -10.06 3.33 14.61
N LYS A 65 -9.52 3.96 15.64
CA LYS A 65 -10.31 4.35 16.81
C LYS A 65 -11.38 5.36 16.41
N GLU A 66 -12.54 5.30 17.06
CA GLU A 66 -13.61 6.30 16.91
C GLU A 66 -13.05 7.73 17.05
N GLY A 67 -13.43 8.63 16.14
CA GLY A 67 -12.95 10.00 16.10
C GLY A 67 -11.48 10.20 15.64
N MET A 68 -10.76 9.14 15.28
CA MET A 68 -9.42 9.27 14.68
C MET A 68 -9.53 9.90 13.28
N ARG A 69 -8.78 10.98 13.05
CA ARG A 69 -8.71 11.59 11.72
C ARG A 69 -7.76 10.80 10.83
N ILE A 70 -8.30 10.20 9.77
CA ILE A 70 -7.50 9.53 8.74
C ILE A 70 -7.22 10.53 7.61
N PRO A 71 -5.94 10.79 7.26
CA PRO A 71 -5.59 11.61 6.10
C PRO A 71 -6.14 11.01 4.79
N GLU A 72 -6.51 11.87 3.86
CA GLU A 72 -7.18 11.47 2.60
C GLU A 72 -6.38 10.48 1.75
N ASP A 73 -5.05 10.57 1.75
CA ASP A 73 -4.18 9.67 0.98
C ASP A 73 -3.91 8.33 1.68
N LEU A 74 -4.28 8.18 2.95
CA LEU A 74 -4.15 6.93 3.72
C LEU A 74 -5.46 6.15 3.65
N HIS A 75 -5.76 5.61 2.48
CA HIS A 75 -7.03 4.92 2.21
C HIS A 75 -7.25 3.70 3.10
N LEU A 76 -8.47 3.55 3.59
CA LEU A 76 -8.94 2.35 4.27
C LEU A 76 -9.50 1.34 3.25
N ASP A 77 -9.80 0.12 3.68
CA ASP A 77 -10.57 -0.81 2.85
C ASP A 77 -12.07 -0.46 2.84
N GLU A 78 -12.86 -1.23 2.07
CA GLU A 78 -14.31 -1.05 1.97
C GLU A 78 -15.07 -1.24 3.30
N ASN A 79 -14.42 -1.81 4.30
CA ASN A 79 -14.93 -2.01 5.65
C ASN A 79 -14.31 -1.04 6.65
N MET A 80 -13.68 0.04 6.18
CA MET A 80 -13.05 1.06 7.00
C MET A 80 -11.89 0.56 7.87
N ARG A 81 -11.20 -0.50 7.44
CA ARG A 81 -10.03 -1.05 8.15
C ARG A 81 -8.72 -0.56 7.56
N ILE A 82 -7.72 -0.39 8.44
CA ILE A 82 -6.32 -0.18 8.08
C ILE A 82 -5.79 -1.48 7.49
N THR A 83 -5.23 -1.40 6.29
CA THR A 83 -4.65 -2.54 5.58
C THR A 83 -3.27 -2.18 5.03
N CYS A 84 -2.66 -3.09 4.27
CA CYS A 84 -1.37 -2.85 3.61
C CYS A 84 -1.41 -1.56 2.76
N VAL A 85 -2.52 -1.32 2.05
CA VAL A 85 -2.63 -0.20 1.10
C VAL A 85 -2.91 1.14 1.77
N THR A 86 -3.19 1.15 3.08
CA THR A 86 -3.27 2.39 3.86
C THR A 86 -1.90 3.07 3.90
N CYS A 87 -0.83 2.30 4.11
CA CYS A 87 0.54 2.81 4.19
C CYS A 87 1.31 2.66 2.87
N HIS A 88 1.02 1.60 2.11
CA HIS A 88 1.70 1.28 0.86
C HIS A 88 0.85 1.65 -0.37
N ASN A 89 1.49 2.14 -1.41
CA ASN A 89 0.89 2.34 -2.72
C ASN A 89 1.31 1.17 -3.64
N PRO A 90 0.42 0.21 -3.94
CA PRO A 90 0.74 -0.91 -4.82
C PRO A 90 1.03 -0.47 -6.27
N HIS A 91 0.66 0.76 -6.65
CA HIS A 91 1.00 1.38 -7.93
C HIS A 91 2.21 2.32 -7.83
N GLY A 92 2.87 2.37 -6.67
CA GLY A 92 4.00 3.25 -6.42
C GLY A 92 5.29 2.78 -7.10
N ASN A 93 6.28 3.66 -7.20
CA ASN A 93 7.61 3.31 -7.67
C ASN A 93 8.39 2.59 -6.57
N TRP A 94 9.20 1.59 -6.92
CA TRP A 94 10.13 0.90 -5.99
C TRP A 94 11.24 1.81 -5.42
N THR A 95 11.47 2.97 -6.04
CA THR A 95 12.51 3.92 -5.62
C THR A 95 11.96 5.33 -5.42
N ALA A 96 12.51 6.05 -4.44
CA ALA A 96 12.16 7.41 -4.08
C ALA A 96 13.38 8.35 -4.19
N PRO A 97 13.17 9.65 -4.42
CA PRO A 97 14.25 10.64 -4.41
C PRO A 97 14.74 11.00 -3.00
N ILE A 98 14.03 10.55 -1.96
CA ILE A 98 14.33 10.82 -0.54
C ILE A 98 14.30 9.52 0.28
N PRO A 99 14.97 9.47 1.45
CA PRO A 99 14.85 8.35 2.37
C PRO A 99 13.39 8.11 2.79
N MET A 100 12.94 6.87 2.69
CA MET A 100 11.58 6.49 3.06
C MET A 100 11.48 5.81 4.43
N THR A 101 12.60 5.30 4.95
CA THR A 101 12.66 4.69 6.30
C THR A 101 13.92 5.15 7.01
N ALA A 102 13.87 5.24 8.35
CA ALA A 102 15.05 5.59 9.15
C ALA A 102 16.11 4.47 9.15
N LYS A 103 15.67 3.22 9.02
CA LYS A 103 16.53 2.03 9.06
C LYS A 103 17.32 1.84 7.76
N ASP A 104 16.73 2.18 6.62
CA ASP A 104 17.37 2.11 5.30
C ASP A 104 17.37 3.50 4.64
N ASN A 105 18.23 4.37 5.16
CA ASN A 105 18.38 5.77 4.73
C ASN A 105 19.63 5.99 3.86
N LYS A 106 20.24 4.92 3.34
CA LYS A 106 21.37 5.00 2.41
C LYS A 106 20.86 4.95 0.97
N PRO A 107 21.35 5.83 0.08
CA PRO A 107 20.97 5.74 -1.32
C PRO A 107 21.59 4.50 -1.96
N MET A 108 20.87 3.95 -2.94
CA MET A 108 21.39 2.98 -3.91
C MET A 108 22.44 3.66 -4.80
N GLU A 109 23.18 2.88 -5.60
CA GLU A 109 24.17 3.42 -6.56
C GLU A 109 23.56 4.44 -7.54
N THR A 110 22.26 4.31 -7.83
CA THR A 110 21.50 5.26 -8.66
C THR A 110 21.27 6.63 -8.00
N GLY A 111 21.69 6.81 -6.75
CA GLY A 111 21.41 8.01 -5.95
C GLY A 111 19.97 8.05 -5.40
N ARG A 112 19.16 7.02 -5.64
CA ARG A 112 17.76 6.91 -5.17
C ARG A 112 17.66 6.01 -3.94
N TYR A 113 16.56 6.10 -3.21
CA TYR A 113 16.31 5.31 -2.00
C TYR A 113 15.26 4.23 -2.29
N ARG A 114 15.32 3.10 -1.57
CA ARG A 114 14.23 2.11 -1.60
C ARG A 114 12.98 2.74 -1.03
N SER A 115 11.88 2.70 -1.78
CA SER A 115 10.64 3.31 -1.33
C SER A 115 9.83 2.40 -0.42
N TYR A 116 10.01 1.09 -0.56
CA TYR A 116 9.13 0.06 -0.01
C TYR A 116 7.66 0.28 -0.40
N PHE A 117 7.41 1.00 -1.49
CA PHE A 117 6.08 1.45 -1.90
C PHE A 117 5.36 2.31 -0.86
N LEU A 118 6.04 2.91 0.10
CA LEU A 118 5.39 3.76 1.11
C LEU A 118 4.77 5.01 0.46
N ARG A 119 3.56 5.38 0.89
CA ARG A 119 2.86 6.60 0.44
C ARG A 119 3.57 7.88 0.89
N ARG A 120 4.21 7.82 2.05
CA ARG A 120 4.96 8.93 2.66
C ARG A 120 6.24 8.39 3.26
N SER A 121 7.26 9.24 3.37
CA SER A 121 8.44 8.90 4.16
C SER A 121 8.02 8.63 5.61
N ASN A 122 8.56 7.57 6.21
CA ASN A 122 8.38 7.27 7.62
C ASN A 122 9.59 7.68 8.46
N ILE A 123 10.40 8.63 7.97
CA ILE A 123 11.43 9.29 8.79
C ILE A 123 10.75 10.04 9.93
N GLY A 124 11.26 9.88 11.16
CA GLY A 124 10.65 10.49 12.35
C GLY A 124 9.23 9.99 12.65
N SER A 125 8.88 8.79 12.21
CA SER A 125 7.53 8.22 12.36
C SER A 125 6.43 9.02 11.67
N ALA A 126 6.77 9.85 10.68
CA ALA A 126 5.86 10.76 10.00
C ALA A 126 4.60 10.08 9.42
N LEU A 127 4.71 8.81 9.00
CA LEU A 127 3.57 8.05 8.50
C LEU A 127 2.62 7.67 9.63
N CYS A 128 3.15 7.27 10.79
CA CYS A 128 2.34 6.87 11.94
C CYS A 128 1.66 8.08 12.60
N ILE A 129 2.41 9.17 12.84
CA ILE A 129 1.87 10.37 13.50
C ILE A 129 0.84 11.09 12.64
N ALA A 130 0.74 10.78 11.35
CA ALA A 130 -0.31 11.31 10.48
C ALA A 130 -1.73 11.00 11.00
N CYS A 131 -1.91 9.88 11.70
CA CYS A 131 -3.15 9.52 12.40
C CYS A 131 -3.01 9.60 13.93
N HIS A 132 -1.79 9.50 14.45
CA HIS A 132 -1.48 9.43 15.88
C HIS A 132 -0.97 10.76 16.49
N ASP A 133 -1.29 11.91 15.87
CA ASP A 133 -0.81 13.27 16.23
C ASP A 133 -1.16 13.73 17.67
N ARG A 134 -1.92 12.93 18.45
CA ARG A 134 -2.33 13.25 19.83
C ARG A 134 -2.29 12.04 20.79
N GLN A 135 -1.20 11.28 20.78
CA GLN A 135 -0.99 10.21 21.78
C GLN A 135 -0.26 10.72 23.02
#